data_AF-A0A9D3UWJ6-F1
#
_entry.id   AF-A0A9D3UWJ6-F1
#
_cell.length_a   1.000
_cell.length_b   1.000
_cell.length_c   1.000
_cell.angle_alpha   90.00
_cell.angle_beta   90.00
_cell.angle_gamma   90.00
#
_symmetry.space_group_name_H-M   'P 1'
#
loop_
_entity.id
_entity.type
_entity.pdbx_description
1 polymer ?
#
loop_
_entity_poly.entity_id
_entity_poly.type
_entity_poly.pdbx_seq_one_letter_code
_entity_poly.pdbx_strand_id
1 'polypeptide(L)' 'MGLPCVIEAFTAIFKTGSISNKCCSELVVLGKFCHSALVKRTLENPLFKDLNPATIIAKSIETWNNCLALISSPSP' A
#
# COMPACT_ATOMS: atom_id res chain seq x y z
N MET A 1 8.29 -8.70 -2.80
CA MET A 1 8.50 -7.38 -2.15
C MET A 1 9.45 -7.55 -0.99
N GLY A 2 10.51 -6.75 -0.93
CA GLY A 2 11.50 -6.74 0.15
C GLY A 2 11.02 -5.97 1.37
N LEU A 3 11.65 -6.24 2.52
CA LEU A 3 11.29 -5.61 3.81
C LEU A 3 11.28 -4.07 3.77
N PRO A 4 12.23 -3.37 3.13
CA PRO A 4 12.18 -1.90 3.03
C PRO A 4 10.88 -1.40 2.36
N CYS A 5 10.47 -2.05 1.27
CA CYS A 5 9.24 -1.69 0.57
C CYS A 5 7.96 -2.07 1.33
N VAL A 6 8.00 -3.15 2.12
CA VAL A 6 6.92 -3.45 3.08
C VAL A 6 6.76 -2.31 4.08
N ILE A 7 7.85 -1.77 4.62
CA ILE A 7 7.82 -0.67 5.60
C ILE A 7 7.30 0.62 4.96
N GLU A 8 7.74 0.95 3.75
CA GLU A 8 7.24 2.12 3.01
C GLU A 8 5.74 2.01 2.71
N ALA A 9 5.29 0.89 2.13
CA ALA A 9 3.89 0.65 1.82
C ALA A 9 3.03 0.72 3.09
N PHE A 10 3.48 0.11 4.18
CA PHE A 10 2.79 0.20 5.46
C PHE A 10 2.70 1.64 5.98
N THR A 11 3.80 2.40 5.90
CA THR A 11 3.83 3.79 6.36
C THR A 11 2.94 4.70 5.52
N ALA A 12 2.87 4.49 4.21
CA ALA A 12 1.97 5.23 3.32
C ALA A 12 0.49 4.98 3.65
N ILE A 13 0.12 3.74 3.95
CA ILE A 13 -1.28 3.35 4.17
C ILE A 13 -1.76 3.67 5.59
N PHE A 14 -0.96 3.31 6.60
CA PHE A 14 -1.36 3.33 8.02
C PHE A 14 -0.88 4.56 8.79
N LYS A 15 -0.02 5.38 8.19
CA LYS A 15 0.50 6.62 8.79
C LYS A 15 0.37 7.78 7.80
N THR A 16 1.31 8.71 7.81
CA THR A 16 1.39 9.89 6.94
C THR A 16 2.66 9.85 6.09
N GLY A 17 2.94 8.71 5.45
CA GLY A 17 4.11 8.53 4.58
C GLY A 17 3.78 8.55 3.09
N SER A 18 4.80 8.34 2.27
CA SER A 18 4.71 8.08 0.83
C SER A 18 5.43 6.77 0.50
N ILE A 19 5.19 6.27 -0.71
CA ILE A 19 5.86 5.09 -1.25
C ILE A 19 6.75 5.52 -2.42
N SER A 20 7.97 4.98 -2.48
CA SER A 20 8.90 5.26 -3.58
C SER A 20 8.49 4.54 -4.88
N ASN A 21 8.95 5.04 -6.03
CA ASN A 21 8.71 4.39 -7.34
C ASN A 21 9.24 2.95 -7.36
N LYS A 22 10.40 2.70 -6.75
CA LYS A 22 10.97 1.35 -6.61
C LYS A 22 9.99 0.42 -5.88
N CYS A 23 9.49 0.88 -4.74
CA CYS A 23 8.58 0.08 -3.93
C CYS A 23 7.19 -0.04 -4.54
N CYS A 24 6.74 0.93 -5.33
CA CYS A 24 5.56 0.80 -6.17
C CYS A 24 5.68 -0.37 -7.16
N SER A 25 6.81 -0.52 -7.86
CA SER A 25 7.02 -1.63 -8.78
C SER A 25 6.92 -2.99 -8.06
N GLU A 26 7.54 -3.11 -6.87
CA GLU A 26 7.46 -4.34 -6.07
C GLU A 26 6.05 -4.62 -5.53
N LEU A 27 5.31 -3.57 -5.15
CA LEU A 27 3.94 -3.67 -4.69
C LEU A 27 3.01 -4.14 -5.81
N VAL A 28 3.18 -3.61 -7.03
CA VAL A 28 2.37 -4.05 -8.17
C VAL A 28 2.69 -5.50 -8.55
N VAL A 29 3.96 -5.92 -8.51
CA VAL A 29 4.36 -7.32 -8.71
C VAL A 29 3.75 -8.26 -7.67
N LEU A 30 3.65 -7.82 -6.40
CA LEU A 30 2.96 -8.57 -5.34
C LEU A 30 1.47 -8.79 -5.68
N GLY A 31 0.86 -7.83 -6.36
CA GLY A 31 -0.49 -7.93 -6.89
C GLY A 31 -1.58 -7.35 -5.97
N LYS A 32 -2.67 -6.89 -6.58
CA LYS A 32 -3.77 -6.18 -5.90
C LYS A 32 -4.43 -7.02 -4.82
N PHE A 33 -4.59 -8.31 -5.09
CA PHE A 33 -5.24 -9.24 -4.17
C PHE A 33 -4.43 -9.37 -2.87
N CYS A 34 -3.13 -9.66 -2.98
CA CYS A 34 -2.21 -9.78 -1.84
C CYS A 34 -2.12 -8.47 -1.05
N HIS A 35 -2.00 -7.34 -1.74
CA HIS A 35 -2.04 -6.00 -1.12
C HIS A 35 -3.31 -5.79 -0.30
N SER A 36 -4.48 -6.03 -0.91
CA SER A 36 -5.78 -5.84 -0.24
C SER A 36 -5.97 -6.79 0.94
N ALA A 37 -5.54 -8.04 0.80
CA ALA A 37 -5.60 -9.04 1.86
C ALA A 37 -4.70 -8.67 3.05
N LEU A 38 -3.49 -8.16 2.78
CA LEU A 38 -2.59 -7.68 3.84
C LEU A 38 -3.22 -6.54 4.64
N VAL A 39 -3.76 -5.52 3.94
CA VAL A 39 -4.42 -4.38 4.61
C VAL A 39 -5.61 -4.83 5.44
N LYS A 40 -6.45 -5.72 4.91
CA LYS A 40 -7.57 -6.30 5.67
C LYS A 40 -7.07 -7.04 6.92
N ARG A 41 -6.05 -7.89 6.77
CA ARG A 41 -5.48 -8.66 7.89
C ARG A 41 -4.86 -7.76 8.96
N THR A 42 -4.25 -6.65 8.58
CA THR A 42 -3.75 -5.64 9.52
C THR A 42 -4.89 -4.97 10.28
N LEU A 43 -5.99 -4.61 9.62
CA LEU A 43 -7.16 -4.01 10.27
C LEU A 43 -7.89 -4.97 11.23
N GLU A 44 -7.80 -6.28 11.01
CA GLU A 44 -8.31 -7.31 11.93
C GLU A 44 -7.46 -7.44 13.21
N ASN A 45 -6.22 -6.94 13.21
CA ASN A 45 -5.34 -7.05 14.37
C ASN A 45 -5.75 -6.02 15.45
N PRO A 46 -5.99 -6.44 16.71
CA PRO A 46 -6.40 -5.56 17.80
C PRO A 46 -5.49 -4.35 18.06
N LEU A 47 -4.22 -4.42 17.65
CA LEU A 47 -3.27 -3.31 17.74
C LEU A 47 -3.67 -2.10 16.88
N PHE A 48 -4.53 -2.29 15.88
CA PHE A 48 -4.98 -1.25 14.95
C PHE A 48 -6.46 -0.89 15.12
N LYS A 49 -7.10 -1.34 16.20
CA LYS A 49 -8.55 -1.15 16.46
C LYS A 49 -9.00 0.31 16.49
N ASP A 50 -8.10 1.22 16.83
CA ASP A 50 -8.39 2.65 16.96
C ASP A 50 -8.28 3.40 15.62
N LEU A 51 -7.80 2.74 14.56
CA LEU A 51 -7.78 3.31 13.21
C LEU A 51 -9.18 3.25 12.59
N ASN A 52 -9.55 4.28 11.83
CA ASN A 52 -10.76 4.26 11.03
C ASN A 52 -10.56 3.34 9.79
N PRO A 53 -11.25 2.19 9.69
CA PRO A 53 -11.04 1.26 8.57
C PRO A 53 -11.34 1.88 7.21
N ALA A 54 -12.35 2.75 7.11
CA ALA A 54 -12.71 3.39 5.86
C ALA A 54 -11.59 4.32 5.36
N THR A 55 -10.98 5.10 6.26
CA THR A 55 -9.84 5.96 5.93
C THR A 55 -8.64 5.15 5.45
N ILE A 56 -8.32 4.05 6.14
CA ILE A 56 -7.20 3.18 5.77
C ILE A 56 -7.43 2.48 4.43
N ILE A 57 -8.65 2.00 4.19
CA ILE A 57 -9.02 1.37 2.92
C ILE A 57 -8.92 2.38 1.78
N ALA A 58 -9.39 3.62 1.98
CA ALA A 58 -9.26 4.68 0.98
C ALA A 58 -7.78 4.97 0.63
N LYS A 59 -6.93 5.15 1.65
CA LYS A 59 -5.47 5.32 1.45
C LYS A 59 -4.82 4.13 0.75
N SER A 60 -5.24 2.91 1.08
CA SER A 60 -4.75 1.69 0.43
C SER A 60 -5.10 1.64 -1.07
N ILE A 61 -6.32 2.04 -1.43
CA ILE A 61 -6.76 2.13 -2.82
C ILE A 61 -5.99 3.23 -3.56
N GLU A 62 -5.84 4.40 -2.95
CA GLU A 62 -5.07 5.51 -3.50
C GLU A 62 -3.61 5.11 -3.76
N THR A 63 -2.96 4.49 -2.76
CA THR A 63 -1.57 4.01 -2.87
C THR A 63 -1.42 3.03 -4.03
N TRP A 64 -2.34 2.06 -4.15
CA TRP A 64 -2.34 1.10 -5.25
C TRP A 64 -2.47 1.79 -6.60
N ASN A 65 -3.44 2.69 -6.76
CA ASN A 65 -3.71 3.38 -8.02
C ASN A 65 -2.53 4.27 -8.43
N ASN A 66 -1.91 4.97 -7.49
CA ASN A 66 -0.72 5.78 -7.75
C ASN A 66 0.44 4.91 -8.24
N CYS A 67 0.70 3.77 -7.59
CA CYS A 67 1.72 2.84 -8.05
C CYS A 67 1.42 2.24 -9.42
N LEU A 68 0.15 1.92 -9.71
CA LEU A 68 -0.26 1.39 -11.00
C LEU A 68 -0.11 2.43 -12.13
N ALA A 69 -0.43 3.70 -11.86
CA ALA A 69 -0.27 4.79 -12.81
C ALA A 69 1.21 5.00 -13.17
N LEU A 70 2.12 4.90 -12.19
CA LEU A 70 3.56 5.07 -12.42
C LEU A 70 4.14 4.01 -13.35
N ILE A 71 3.71 2.75 -13.24
CA ILE A 71 4.23 1.68 -14.11
C ILE A 71 3.58 1.66 -15.50
N SER A 72 2.41 2.27 -15.65
CA SER A 72 1.67 2.32 -16.92
C SER A 72 1.98 3.58 -17.74
N SER A 73 2.65 4.56 -17.15
CA SER A 73 3.18 5.71 -17.88
C SER A 73 4.31 5.23 -18.79
N PRO A 74 4.23 5.44 -20.12
CA PRO A 74 5.39 5.25 -20.98
C PRO A 74 6.51 6.18 -20.51
N SER A 75 7.75 5.68 -20.52
CA SER A 75 8.92 6.53 -20.32
C SER A 75 8.89 7.67 -21.36
N PRO A 76 9.15 8.93 -20.98
CA PRO A 76 9.29 10.03 -21.92
C PRO A 76 10.31 9.78 -23.03
#